data_AF-A0A1H4F048-F1
#
_entry.id   AF-A0A1H4F048-F1
#
_cell.length_a   1.000
_cell.length_b   1.000
_cell.length_c   1.000
_cell.angle_alpha   90.00
_cell.angle_beta   90.00
_cell.angle_gamma   90.00
#
_symmetry.space_group_name_H-M   'P 1'
#
loop_
_entity.id
_entity.type
_entity.pdbx_description
1 polymer ?
#
loop_
_entity_poly.entity_id
_entity_poly.type
_entity_poly.pdbx_seq_one_letter_code
_entity_poly.pdbx_strand_id
1 'polypeptide(L)'
;MDGWSTSGDQSLKVKHLRKAAVLAMIVSLTSSCSSLHNMGQSYGTAIGCIGGAALGGGLAYLATHNAQKAVAGGIIGGIAGCAVGNVWQNREKALAQIAADENIAIYTETLKTDRSSGGETVGIVAQVEDSAMFPTGSADLTPDGLRQVKKLAAAMKTGEGNDAGLLLVVGHTDATGSASLNQRLSERRARNVGHILEQAGISASRLYFQGAGSSRPIADNDTDKGRAANRRVELVGLASEALLKQRLQQEGNNPRYLEHGTAGTATVVAKRPSDSTKTAPRKAEPAVSIPATPSSSAAAPRPAKATESKHYVDFGGDAVNASLPSLAANLTPQHRGFSLIGEAHASVVAKSCIADTVRVSGEARNLASGQPVGVHETREYLPGMNGRAWAGLVNGHLVTLSPVRVLRENASVTEDPRVYVTRNYEDNNRKSDAPLKAVANAWEGEDNILYRVYIQDGQQQNLSCIDLLVAKDQPKSQQGQLFYFGNGDNKKYMAAYTPARS
;
A
#
# COMPACT_ATOMS: atom_id res chain seq x y z
N MET A 1 20.30 -2.49 86.10
CA MET A 1 18.87 -2.14 86.05
C MET A 1 18.61 -1.58 84.67
N ASP A 2 17.92 -2.40 83.89
CA ASP A 2 17.05 -2.16 82.74
C ASP A 2 17.51 -1.32 81.54
N GLY A 3 17.34 -1.92 80.35
CA GLY A 3 17.10 -1.15 79.11
C GLY A 3 17.65 -1.77 77.82
N TRP A 4 17.05 -2.88 77.38
CA TRP A 4 16.69 -3.29 76.00
C TRP A 4 17.41 -2.67 74.78
N SER A 5 18.06 -3.43 73.89
CA SER A 5 17.56 -4.48 72.94
C SER A 5 16.88 -3.94 71.68
N THR A 6 17.57 -4.04 70.54
CA THR A 6 17.21 -4.85 69.35
C THR A 6 17.77 -4.25 68.05
N SER A 7 18.71 -4.97 67.43
CA SER A 7 19.12 -4.78 66.04
C SER A 7 18.32 -5.74 65.16
N GLY A 8 17.40 -5.20 64.38
CA GLY A 8 16.58 -5.95 63.41
C GLY A 8 16.84 -5.49 61.98
N ASP A 9 17.19 -6.49 61.16
CA ASP A 9 16.76 -6.67 59.76
C ASP A 9 17.35 -5.79 58.64
N GLN A 10 18.39 -6.34 57.98
CA GLN A 10 19.02 -5.83 56.75
C GLN A 10 18.32 -6.32 55.45
N SER A 11 17.15 -6.96 55.49
CA SER A 11 16.51 -7.51 54.28
C SER A 11 15.57 -6.55 53.53
N LEU A 12 15.31 -5.35 54.07
CA LEU A 12 14.36 -4.38 53.49
C LEU A 12 14.96 -3.41 52.46
N LYS A 13 16.29 -3.20 52.42
CA LYS A 13 16.87 -2.09 51.63
C LYS A 13 16.97 -2.33 50.12
N VAL A 14 16.91 -3.58 49.64
CA VAL A 14 17.05 -3.88 48.19
C VAL A 14 15.69 -3.82 47.45
N LYS A 15 14.56 -3.97 48.15
CA LYS A 15 13.21 -3.88 47.53
C LYS A 15 12.70 -2.44 47.40
N HIS A 16 13.19 -1.50 48.19
CA HIS A 16 12.76 -0.09 48.12
C HIS A 16 13.51 0.75 47.08
N LEU A 17 14.75 0.39 46.71
CA LEU A 17 15.48 1.07 45.62
C LEU A 17 14.85 0.85 44.23
N ARG A 18 14.24 -0.33 43.99
CA ARG A 18 13.52 -0.61 42.73
C ARG A 18 12.17 0.11 42.62
N LYS A 19 11.55 0.51 43.74
CA LYS A 19 10.28 1.28 43.74
C LYS A 19 10.52 2.78 43.67
N ALA A 20 11.62 3.29 44.22
CA ALA A 20 11.98 4.70 44.15
C ALA A 20 12.39 5.16 42.72
N ALA A 21 13.03 4.29 41.93
CA ALA A 21 13.37 4.61 40.54
C ALA A 21 12.15 4.62 39.59
N VAL A 22 11.05 3.93 39.94
CA VAL A 22 9.80 3.92 39.15
C VAL A 22 8.87 5.07 39.53
N LEU A 23 8.93 5.58 40.76
CA LEU A 23 8.14 6.76 41.18
C LEU A 23 8.75 8.11 40.75
N ALA A 24 10.07 8.21 40.58
CA ALA A 24 10.72 9.44 40.11
C ALA A 24 10.49 9.73 38.61
N MET A 25 10.03 8.74 37.83
CA MET A 25 9.66 8.90 36.42
C MET A 25 8.18 9.30 36.22
N ILE A 26 7.35 9.24 37.27
CA ILE A 26 5.92 9.55 37.21
C ILE A 26 5.60 10.96 37.74
N VAL A 27 6.49 11.56 38.56
CA VAL A 27 6.28 12.90 39.13
C VAL A 27 6.89 14.04 38.27
N SER A 28 7.67 13.73 37.23
CA SER A 28 8.09 14.71 36.21
C SER A 28 7.05 14.94 35.10
N LEU A 29 5.90 14.25 35.15
CA LEU A 29 4.78 14.43 34.20
C LEU A 29 3.58 15.21 34.76
N THR A 30 3.62 15.66 36.03
CA THR A 30 2.46 16.33 36.65
C THR A 30 2.68 17.82 36.98
N SER A 31 3.87 18.37 36.69
CA SER A 31 4.13 19.82 36.81
C SER A 31 3.68 20.65 35.60
N SER A 32 3.05 20.05 34.58
CA SER A 32 2.61 20.77 33.38
C SER A 32 1.11 21.05 33.32
N CYS A 33 0.34 20.81 34.38
CA CYS A 33 -1.11 21.02 34.35
C CYS A 33 -1.63 22.34 34.94
N SER A 34 -0.78 23.14 35.63
CA SER A 34 -1.22 24.44 36.19
C SER A 34 -0.80 25.68 35.39
N SER A 35 0.00 25.53 34.33
CA SER A 35 0.29 26.61 33.36
C SER A 35 -0.57 26.56 32.09
N LEU A 36 -1.42 25.55 31.94
CA LEU A 36 -2.31 25.40 30.78
C LEU A 36 -3.69 26.06 30.96
N HIS A 37 -4.09 26.42 32.19
CA HIS A 37 -5.44 26.95 32.43
C HIS A 37 -5.55 28.49 32.37
N ASN A 38 -4.42 29.22 32.43
CA ASN A 38 -4.41 30.69 32.34
C ASN A 38 -3.83 31.24 31.01
N MET A 39 -3.46 30.39 30.05
CA MET A 39 -3.00 30.79 28.71
C MET A 39 -4.14 30.93 27.67
N GLY A 40 -5.40 31.00 28.12
CA GLY A 40 -6.59 31.04 27.24
C GLY A 40 -7.28 32.40 27.10
N GLN A 41 -6.82 33.46 27.77
CA GLN A 41 -7.58 34.73 27.83
C GLN A 41 -6.82 36.00 27.39
N SER A 42 -5.53 35.95 27.03
CA SER A 42 -4.84 37.19 26.59
C SER A 42 -3.78 37.05 25.50
N TYR A 43 -3.51 35.84 25.00
CA TYR A 43 -2.62 35.66 23.86
C TYR A 43 -3.21 34.62 22.91
N GLY A 44 -3.60 35.07 21.71
CA GLY A 44 -3.75 34.17 20.56
C GLY A 44 -2.41 33.45 20.37
N THR A 45 -2.38 32.17 20.66
CA THR A 45 -1.18 31.32 20.64
C THR A 45 -1.50 30.14 19.72
N ALA A 46 -0.71 29.76 18.70
CA ALA A 46 0.74 29.81 18.50
C ALA A 46 1.52 29.00 19.55
N ILE A 47 1.27 27.68 19.60
CA ILE A 47 2.17 26.59 20.06
C ILE A 47 1.70 25.33 19.31
N GLY A 48 2.47 24.47 18.65
CA GLY A 48 3.90 24.32 18.43
C GLY A 48 4.08 23.14 17.45
N CYS A 49 5.09 23.24 16.59
CA CYS A 49 5.43 22.22 15.59
C CYS A 49 6.21 21.07 16.25
N ILE A 50 5.64 19.86 16.33
CA ILE A 50 6.40 18.60 16.39
C ILE A 50 5.59 17.56 15.60
N GLY A 51 6.23 16.97 14.59
CA GLY A 51 5.62 16.04 13.64
C GLY A 51 5.26 14.67 14.21
N GLY A 52 4.47 13.96 13.40
CA GLY A 52 4.23 12.52 13.55
C GLY A 52 3.07 12.15 14.46
N ALA A 53 1.83 12.34 13.99
CA ALA A 53 0.71 11.60 14.56
C ALA A 53 0.58 10.25 13.83
N ALA A 54 1.17 9.24 14.46
CA ALA A 54 1.03 7.84 14.12
C ALA A 54 -0.44 7.43 13.96
N LEU A 55 -0.66 6.51 13.03
CA LEU A 55 -1.95 5.87 12.73
C LEU A 55 -2.70 5.48 14.02
N GLY A 56 -3.81 6.17 14.28
CA GLY A 56 -4.88 5.69 15.17
C GLY A 56 -5.06 6.43 16.50
N GLY A 57 -6.06 7.33 16.56
CA GLY A 57 -6.87 7.55 17.78
C GLY A 57 -6.54 8.75 18.68
N GLY A 58 -5.47 9.50 18.44
CA GLY A 58 -4.98 10.50 19.42
C GLY A 58 -5.88 11.74 19.64
N LEU A 59 -6.31 12.43 18.59
CA LEU A 59 -6.95 13.75 18.75
C LEU A 59 -8.42 13.67 19.16
N ALA A 60 -9.16 12.65 18.73
CA ALA A 60 -10.57 12.50 19.07
C ALA A 60 -10.79 12.13 20.55
N TYR A 61 -9.81 11.46 21.19
CA TYR A 61 -9.84 11.17 22.63
C TYR A 61 -9.75 12.44 23.48
N LEU A 62 -8.92 13.41 23.07
CA LEU A 62 -8.70 14.67 23.80
C LEU A 62 -9.91 15.60 23.75
N ALA A 63 -10.72 15.54 22.68
CA ALA A 63 -11.91 16.38 22.55
C ALA A 63 -13.16 15.79 23.21
N THR A 64 -13.26 14.46 23.31
CA THR A 64 -14.53 13.80 23.68
C THR A 64 -14.48 12.95 24.95
N HIS A 65 -13.29 12.70 25.51
CA HIS A 65 -13.06 11.83 26.67
C HIS A 65 -13.79 10.48 26.60
N ASN A 66 -14.10 9.98 25.39
CA ASN A 66 -14.85 8.76 25.19
C ASN A 66 -14.24 7.95 24.03
N ALA A 67 -13.56 6.85 24.39
CA ALA A 67 -12.83 5.99 23.45
C ALA A 67 -13.73 5.32 22.40
N GLN A 68 -15.02 5.12 22.67
CA GLN A 68 -15.96 4.53 21.69
C GLN A 68 -16.50 5.55 20.68
N LYS A 69 -16.56 6.85 21.04
CA LYS A 69 -16.91 7.94 20.11
C LYS A 69 -15.71 8.49 19.34
N ALA A 70 -14.49 8.22 19.81
CA ALA A 70 -13.24 8.64 19.18
C ALA A 70 -13.01 8.04 17.77
N VAL A 71 -13.68 6.93 17.45
CA VAL A 71 -13.57 6.24 16.14
C VAL A 71 -14.55 6.81 15.12
N ALA A 72 -15.56 7.54 15.56
CA ALA A 72 -16.74 7.80 14.73
C ALA A 72 -16.73 9.18 14.04
N GLY A 73 -16.02 10.20 14.53
CA GLY A 73 -16.06 11.56 13.93
C GLY A 73 -14.81 12.41 14.12
N GLY A 74 -13.62 11.83 13.94
CA GLY A 74 -12.35 12.55 14.13
C GLY A 74 -11.71 12.99 12.82
N ILE A 75 -11.25 14.26 12.76
CA ILE A 75 -10.19 14.64 11.83
C ILE A 75 -8.83 14.26 12.40
N ILE A 76 -8.08 13.49 11.63
CA ILE A 76 -6.70 13.15 11.96
C ILE A 76 -5.82 13.95 10.98
N GLY A 77 -5.26 15.06 11.48
CA GLY A 77 -4.47 16.01 10.71
C GLY A 77 -3.02 16.12 11.17
N GLY A 78 -2.09 16.18 10.22
CA GLY A 78 -0.71 16.58 10.48
C GLY A 78 -0.61 18.11 10.58
N ILE A 79 -0.13 18.62 11.72
CA ILE A 79 -0.01 20.07 11.98
C ILE A 79 1.01 20.69 11.02
N ALA A 80 0.56 21.65 10.24
CA ALA A 80 1.38 22.44 9.34
C ALA A 80 1.38 23.93 9.73
N GLY A 81 2.47 24.34 10.39
CA GLY A 81 3.07 25.70 10.49
C GLY A 81 2.17 26.95 10.39
N CYS A 82 2.30 27.85 11.36
CA CYS A 82 1.53 29.10 11.53
C CYS A 82 1.70 30.21 10.46
N ALA A 83 1.90 29.87 9.19
CA ALA A 83 1.87 30.82 8.08
C ALA A 83 1.26 30.16 6.84
N VAL A 84 -0.07 30.21 6.71
CA VAL A 84 -0.78 29.67 5.53
C VAL A 84 -1.78 30.70 5.02
N GLY A 85 -1.81 30.91 3.70
CA GLY A 85 -2.82 31.73 3.02
C GLY A 85 -4.25 31.28 3.37
N ASN A 86 -5.16 32.25 3.50
CA ASN A 86 -6.50 32.09 4.09
C ASN A 86 -7.35 30.94 3.51
N VAL A 87 -7.15 30.55 2.24
CA VAL A 87 -8.01 29.58 1.55
C VAL A 87 -7.86 28.15 2.10
N TRP A 88 -6.65 27.63 2.27
CA TRP A 88 -6.44 26.22 2.68
C TRP A 88 -6.81 25.97 4.14
N GLN A 89 -6.58 26.95 5.04
CA GLN A 89 -7.00 26.87 6.43
C GLN A 89 -8.53 26.81 6.56
N ASN A 90 -9.25 27.61 5.76
CA ASN A 90 -10.71 27.60 5.77
C ASN A 90 -11.26 26.25 5.29
N ARG A 91 -10.61 25.64 4.29
CA ARG A 91 -10.96 24.28 3.82
C ARG A 91 -10.75 23.23 4.89
N GLU A 92 -9.62 23.24 5.58
CA GLU A 92 -9.34 22.31 6.67
C GLU A 92 -10.37 22.44 7.81
N LYS A 93 -10.70 23.67 8.22
CA LYS A 93 -11.73 23.94 9.24
C LYS A 93 -13.11 23.44 8.79
N ALA A 94 -13.50 23.69 7.54
CA ALA A 94 -14.78 23.24 7.00
C ALA A 94 -14.86 21.71 6.94
N LEU A 95 -13.78 21.04 6.53
CA LEU A 95 -13.68 19.59 6.58
C LEU A 95 -13.81 19.09 8.02
N ALA A 96 -13.18 19.76 8.99
CA ALA A 96 -13.26 19.41 10.41
C ALA A 96 -14.68 19.48 10.97
N GLN A 97 -15.42 20.51 10.58
CA GLN A 97 -16.84 20.63 10.92
C GLN A 97 -17.66 19.50 10.29
N ILE A 98 -17.43 19.20 9.01
CA ILE A 98 -18.15 18.11 8.33
C ILE A 98 -17.87 16.75 8.98
N ALA A 99 -16.61 16.46 9.34
CA ALA A 99 -16.25 15.21 10.01
C ALA A 99 -17.02 15.04 11.34
N ALA A 100 -17.14 16.12 12.11
CA ALA A 100 -17.89 16.12 13.36
C ALA A 100 -19.41 15.99 13.12
N ASP A 101 -19.97 16.74 12.17
CA ASP A 101 -21.41 16.78 11.90
C ASP A 101 -21.94 15.47 11.28
N GLU A 102 -21.18 14.91 10.34
CA GLU A 102 -21.56 13.67 9.64
C GLU A 102 -21.06 12.43 10.36
N ASN A 103 -20.27 12.59 11.42
CA ASN A 103 -19.65 11.49 12.15
C ASN A 103 -18.97 10.54 11.14
N ILE A 104 -18.00 11.10 10.41
CA ILE A 104 -17.14 10.40 9.47
C ILE A 104 -15.68 10.67 9.79
N ALA A 105 -14.82 9.67 9.61
CA ALA A 105 -13.39 9.83 9.71
C ALA A 105 -12.87 10.53 8.44
N ILE A 106 -12.27 11.71 8.60
CA ILE A 106 -11.59 12.43 7.52
C ILE A 106 -10.13 12.63 7.92
N TYR A 107 -9.20 12.13 7.14
CA TYR A 107 -7.77 12.40 7.34
C TYR A 107 -7.37 13.58 6.47
N THR A 108 -6.75 14.60 7.06
CA THR A 108 -6.29 15.78 6.31
C THR A 108 -4.78 15.91 6.34
N GLU A 109 -4.19 16.16 5.17
CA GLU A 109 -2.78 16.48 5.03
C GLU A 109 -2.66 17.74 4.18
N THR A 110 -1.86 18.71 4.62
CA THR A 110 -1.57 19.90 3.82
C THR A 110 -0.34 19.66 2.96
N LEU A 111 -0.38 20.15 1.73
CA LEU A 111 0.71 20.04 0.77
C LEU A 111 1.54 21.33 0.83
N LYS A 112 2.84 21.21 1.07
CA LYS A 112 3.76 22.34 1.19
C LYS A 112 4.78 22.34 0.07
N THR A 113 5.33 23.52 -0.22
CA THR A 113 6.55 23.64 -1.04
C THR A 113 7.76 23.87 -0.14
N ASP A 114 8.85 23.13 -0.34
CA ASP A 114 10.07 23.17 0.49
C ASP A 114 10.98 24.39 0.25
N ARG A 115 10.41 25.57 0.00
CA ARG A 115 11.19 26.81 0.15
C ARG A 115 11.45 27.03 1.65
N SER A 116 12.57 26.48 2.14
CA SER A 116 13.31 26.80 3.39
C SER A 116 12.48 27.28 4.58
N SER A 117 12.43 26.50 5.68
CA SER A 117 11.88 26.86 7.00
C SER A 117 10.65 27.80 6.96
N GLY A 118 9.49 27.25 6.56
CA GLY A 118 8.23 28.00 6.51
C GLY A 118 7.36 27.78 5.27
N GLY A 119 7.69 26.77 4.44
CA GLY A 119 7.07 26.46 3.14
C GLY A 119 5.57 26.77 3.00
N GLU A 120 5.22 27.43 1.90
CA GLU A 120 3.85 27.83 1.55
C GLU A 120 2.97 26.59 1.35
N THR A 121 1.79 26.57 1.99
CA THR A 121 0.78 25.55 1.72
C THR A 121 0.12 25.82 0.37
N VAL A 122 0.27 24.85 -0.52
CA VAL A 122 -0.19 24.91 -1.91
C VAL A 122 -1.30 23.91 -2.21
N GLY A 123 -1.75 23.16 -1.21
CA GLY A 123 -2.83 22.21 -1.36
C GLY A 123 -3.25 21.53 -0.05
N ILE A 124 -4.28 20.70 -0.17
CA ILE A 124 -4.80 19.85 0.91
C ILE A 124 -5.27 18.52 0.32
N VAL A 125 -5.04 17.43 1.05
CA VAL A 125 -5.58 16.11 0.78
C VAL A 125 -6.59 15.81 1.88
N ALA A 126 -7.82 15.49 1.51
CA ALA A 126 -8.82 14.95 2.42
C ALA A 126 -9.12 13.51 2.04
N GLN A 127 -8.84 12.57 2.93
CA GLN A 127 -9.11 11.15 2.72
C GLN A 127 -10.36 10.75 3.49
N VAL A 128 -11.29 10.09 2.81
CA VAL A 128 -12.54 9.64 3.40
C VAL A 128 -12.75 8.17 3.11
N GLU A 129 -13.16 7.40 4.12
CA GLU A 129 -13.38 5.96 3.99
C GLU A 129 -14.58 5.66 3.08
N ASP A 130 -14.41 4.68 2.19
CA ASP A 130 -15.36 4.28 1.15
C ASP A 130 -16.63 3.63 1.72
N SER A 131 -16.53 2.93 2.85
CA SER A 131 -17.66 2.17 3.44
C SER A 131 -18.82 3.05 3.90
N ALA A 132 -18.57 4.33 4.16
CA ALA A 132 -19.63 5.30 4.44
C ALA A 132 -20.35 5.77 3.16
N MET A 133 -19.69 5.66 2.00
CA MET A 133 -20.11 6.28 0.75
C MET A 133 -20.69 5.29 -0.27
N PHE A 134 -20.16 4.07 -0.34
CA PHE A 134 -20.48 3.11 -1.40
C PHE A 134 -20.86 1.74 -0.85
N PRO A 135 -21.87 1.05 -1.44
CA PRO A 135 -22.06 -0.37 -1.21
C PRO A 135 -20.86 -1.19 -1.70
N THR A 136 -20.68 -2.37 -1.12
CA THR A 136 -19.63 -3.33 -1.52
C THR A 136 -19.68 -3.61 -3.03
N GLY A 137 -18.54 -3.42 -3.71
CA GLY A 137 -18.40 -3.69 -5.14
C GLY A 137 -19.12 -2.70 -6.06
N SER A 138 -19.80 -1.69 -5.52
CA SER A 138 -20.52 -0.69 -6.31
C SER A 138 -19.71 0.59 -6.47
N ALA A 139 -19.96 1.29 -7.58
CA ALA A 139 -19.52 2.67 -7.80
C ALA A 139 -20.64 3.70 -7.58
N ASP A 140 -21.86 3.25 -7.28
CA ASP A 140 -22.99 4.12 -6.98
C ASP A 140 -22.94 4.53 -5.50
N LEU A 141 -23.13 5.82 -5.26
CA LEU A 141 -23.18 6.35 -3.90
C LEU A 141 -24.47 5.93 -3.20
N THR A 142 -24.36 5.64 -1.91
CA THR A 142 -25.54 5.56 -1.03
C THR A 142 -26.18 6.94 -0.88
N PRO A 143 -27.43 7.04 -0.41
CA PRO A 143 -28.02 8.33 -0.07
C PRO A 143 -27.18 9.14 0.94
N ASP A 144 -26.52 8.45 1.87
CA ASP A 144 -25.63 9.05 2.87
C ASP A 144 -24.33 9.52 2.23
N GLY A 145 -23.72 8.68 1.40
CA GLY A 145 -22.54 9.04 0.62
C GLY A 145 -22.77 10.24 -0.28
N LEU A 146 -23.94 10.33 -0.93
CA LEU A 146 -24.31 11.49 -1.74
C LEU A 146 -24.39 12.77 -0.89
N ARG A 147 -24.96 12.71 0.32
CA ARG A 147 -25.00 13.87 1.24
C ARG A 147 -23.59 14.26 1.69
N GLN A 148 -22.78 13.30 2.08
CA GLN A 148 -21.39 13.52 2.52
C GLN A 148 -20.56 14.16 1.40
N VAL A 149 -20.59 13.61 0.18
CA VAL A 149 -19.86 14.16 -0.97
C VAL A 149 -20.32 15.59 -1.28
N LYS A 150 -21.62 15.90 -1.19
CA LYS A 150 -22.12 17.28 -1.37
C LYS A 150 -21.59 18.24 -0.31
N LYS A 151 -21.49 17.82 0.95
CA LYS A 151 -20.87 18.61 2.03
C LYS A 151 -19.38 18.83 1.79
N LEU A 152 -18.65 17.77 1.42
CA LEU A 152 -17.23 17.87 1.05
C LEU A 152 -17.03 18.83 -0.14
N ALA A 153 -17.92 18.79 -1.13
CA ALA A 153 -17.92 19.72 -2.25
C ALA A 153 -18.00 21.17 -1.78
N ALA A 154 -18.91 21.47 -0.83
CA ALA A 154 -19.08 22.81 -0.29
C ALA A 154 -17.80 23.29 0.43
N ALA A 155 -17.13 22.43 1.20
CA ALA A 155 -15.85 22.75 1.82
C ALA A 155 -14.76 23.06 0.77
N MET A 156 -14.67 22.25 -0.28
CA MET A 156 -13.64 22.37 -1.32
C MET A 156 -13.92 23.49 -2.34
N LYS A 157 -15.17 24.00 -2.41
CA LYS A 157 -15.59 25.07 -3.34
C LYS A 157 -15.10 26.46 -2.91
N THR A 158 -14.80 26.67 -1.63
CA THR A 158 -14.49 28.00 -1.08
C THR A 158 -13.25 28.62 -1.75
N GLY A 159 -13.45 29.81 -2.35
CA GLY A 159 -12.50 30.55 -3.19
C GLY A 159 -13.15 30.99 -4.51
N GLU A 160 -13.09 32.28 -4.86
CA GLU A 160 -13.57 32.80 -6.15
C GLU A 160 -12.40 32.99 -7.13
N GLY A 161 -12.68 32.91 -8.44
CA GLY A 161 -11.68 33.18 -9.48
C GLY A 161 -10.46 32.23 -9.47
N ASN A 162 -9.25 32.81 -9.55
CA ASN A 162 -7.98 32.08 -9.62
C ASN A 162 -7.59 31.40 -8.29
N ASP A 163 -8.21 31.76 -7.17
CA ASP A 163 -7.89 31.22 -5.83
C ASP A 163 -8.54 29.86 -5.56
N ALA A 164 -9.43 29.43 -6.46
CA ALA A 164 -10.24 28.25 -6.24
C ALA A 164 -9.44 26.94 -6.48
N GLY A 165 -8.35 26.97 -7.26
CA GLY A 165 -7.44 25.84 -7.50
C GLY A 165 -8.04 24.70 -8.34
N LEU A 166 -7.31 23.59 -8.48
CA LEU A 166 -7.76 22.34 -9.09
C LEU A 166 -8.15 21.32 -8.01
N LEU A 167 -9.01 20.38 -8.37
CA LEU A 167 -9.42 19.29 -7.49
C LEU A 167 -9.27 17.95 -8.21
N LEU A 168 -8.41 17.08 -7.67
CA LEU A 168 -8.24 15.70 -8.11
C LEU A 168 -8.97 14.77 -7.14
N VAL A 169 -9.82 13.91 -7.67
CA VAL A 169 -10.47 12.82 -6.94
C VAL A 169 -9.72 11.52 -7.22
N VAL A 170 -9.16 10.88 -6.18
CA VAL A 170 -8.49 9.58 -6.33
C VAL A 170 -9.29 8.51 -5.63
N GLY A 171 -9.70 7.48 -6.37
CA GLY A 171 -10.34 6.30 -5.81
C GLY A 171 -9.30 5.24 -5.46
N HIS A 172 -9.50 4.56 -4.32
CA HIS A 172 -8.67 3.44 -3.89
C HIS A 172 -9.53 2.22 -3.54
N THR A 173 -8.94 1.04 -3.64
CA THR A 173 -9.53 -0.22 -3.14
C THR A 173 -8.56 -0.90 -2.19
N ASP A 174 -9.06 -1.89 -1.44
CA ASP A 174 -8.19 -2.91 -0.88
C ASP A 174 -7.65 -3.85 -1.98
N ALA A 175 -6.77 -4.77 -1.60
CA ALA A 175 -6.14 -5.70 -2.51
C ALA A 175 -6.97 -6.96 -2.85
N THR A 176 -8.25 -7.02 -2.47
CA THR A 176 -9.12 -8.15 -2.78
C THR A 176 -9.47 -8.14 -4.28
N GLY A 177 -9.34 -9.27 -4.96
CA GLY A 177 -9.64 -9.38 -6.38
C GLY A 177 -8.45 -9.03 -7.28
N SER A 178 -8.68 -8.93 -8.59
CA SER A 178 -7.61 -8.64 -9.55
C SER A 178 -7.27 -7.15 -9.59
N ALA A 179 -6.00 -6.81 -9.80
CA ALA A 179 -5.55 -5.43 -9.88
C ALA A 179 -6.31 -4.61 -10.96
N SER A 180 -6.62 -5.24 -12.10
CA SER A 180 -7.42 -4.61 -13.16
C SER A 180 -8.87 -4.33 -12.77
N LEU A 181 -9.52 -5.22 -12.00
CA LEU A 181 -10.86 -5.00 -11.49
C LEU A 181 -10.88 -3.83 -10.51
N ASN A 182 -9.90 -3.82 -9.62
CA ASN A 182 -9.72 -2.80 -8.59
C ASN A 182 -9.45 -1.41 -9.20
N GLN A 183 -8.57 -1.32 -10.20
CA GLN A 183 -8.34 -0.08 -10.93
C GLN A 183 -9.65 0.43 -11.54
N ARG A 184 -10.39 -0.40 -12.28
CA ARG A 184 -11.65 0.01 -12.92
C ARG A 184 -12.72 0.43 -11.91
N LEU A 185 -12.86 -0.29 -10.80
CA LEU A 185 -13.82 0.05 -9.75
C LEU A 185 -13.48 1.41 -9.12
N SER A 186 -12.22 1.60 -8.74
CA SER A 186 -11.76 2.85 -8.15
C SER A 186 -11.92 4.05 -9.08
N GLU A 187 -11.67 3.87 -10.38
CA GLU A 187 -11.86 4.94 -11.37
C GLU A 187 -13.34 5.34 -11.50
N ARG A 188 -14.25 4.35 -11.56
CA ARG A 188 -15.69 4.64 -11.63
C ARG A 188 -16.17 5.40 -10.39
N ARG A 189 -15.69 5.02 -9.20
CA ARG A 189 -15.99 5.73 -7.94
C ARG A 189 -15.49 7.16 -7.96
N ALA A 190 -14.22 7.35 -8.34
CA ALA A 190 -13.62 8.69 -8.43
C ALA A 190 -14.37 9.58 -9.44
N ARG A 191 -14.73 9.03 -10.59
CA ARG A 191 -15.53 9.74 -11.62
C ARG A 191 -16.92 10.10 -11.11
N ASN A 192 -17.62 9.18 -10.43
CA ASN A 192 -18.95 9.46 -9.89
C ASN A 192 -18.91 10.58 -8.85
N VAL A 193 -17.95 10.53 -7.92
CA VAL A 193 -17.69 11.62 -6.97
C VAL A 193 -17.42 12.93 -7.72
N GLY A 194 -16.58 12.90 -8.77
CA GLY A 194 -16.34 14.03 -9.66
C GLY A 194 -17.62 14.66 -10.22
N HIS A 195 -18.56 13.88 -10.73
CA HIS A 195 -19.85 14.39 -11.23
C HIS A 195 -20.73 15.00 -10.13
N ILE A 196 -20.69 14.47 -8.91
CA ILE A 196 -21.41 15.09 -7.79
C ILE A 196 -20.77 16.43 -7.40
N LEU A 197 -19.45 16.52 -7.41
CA LEU A 197 -18.72 17.78 -7.18
C LEU A 197 -19.06 18.82 -8.25
N GLU A 198 -19.19 18.39 -9.51
CA GLU A 198 -19.65 19.22 -10.62
C GLU A 198 -21.07 19.75 -10.38
N GLN A 199 -22.01 18.87 -10.02
CA GLN A 199 -23.39 19.24 -9.68
C GLN A 199 -23.48 20.19 -8.47
N ALA A 200 -22.52 20.12 -7.55
CA ALA A 200 -22.40 21.05 -6.43
C ALA A 200 -21.78 22.42 -6.82
N GLY A 201 -21.45 22.60 -8.10
CA GLY A 201 -21.03 23.86 -8.71
C GLY A 201 -19.52 24.07 -8.75
N ILE A 202 -18.71 23.02 -8.69
CA ILE A 202 -17.28 23.09 -9.05
C ILE A 202 -17.16 22.86 -10.56
N SER A 203 -16.51 23.76 -11.29
CA SER A 203 -16.37 23.60 -12.75
C SER A 203 -15.70 22.27 -13.12
N ALA A 204 -16.30 21.52 -14.05
CA ALA A 204 -15.73 20.27 -14.56
C ALA A 204 -14.34 20.44 -15.21
N SER A 205 -14.03 21.63 -15.72
CA SER A 205 -12.69 21.93 -16.24
C SER A 205 -11.61 21.95 -15.16
N ARG A 206 -12.00 22.11 -13.89
CA ARG A 206 -11.10 22.13 -12.71
C ARG A 206 -11.09 20.81 -11.95
N LEU A 207 -11.96 19.87 -12.34
CA LEU A 207 -12.09 18.56 -11.73
C LEU A 207 -11.28 17.53 -12.52
N TYR A 208 -10.55 16.71 -11.78
CA TYR A 208 -9.80 15.58 -12.30
C TYR A 208 -10.16 14.34 -11.50
N PHE A 209 -10.06 13.16 -12.11
CA PHE A 209 -10.28 11.89 -11.42
C PHE A 209 -9.21 10.88 -11.81
N GLN A 210 -8.86 9.99 -10.87
CA GLN A 210 -7.92 8.88 -11.07
C GLN A 210 -8.41 7.65 -10.30
N GLY A 211 -8.33 6.47 -10.91
CA GLY A 211 -8.48 5.20 -10.20
C GLY A 211 -7.13 4.61 -9.85
N ALA A 212 -6.72 4.64 -8.59
CA ALA A 212 -5.46 4.06 -8.13
C ALA A 212 -5.55 2.56 -7.83
N GLY A 213 -6.75 1.98 -7.83
CA GLY A 213 -6.98 0.59 -7.44
C GLY A 213 -6.36 0.30 -6.07
N SER A 214 -5.68 -0.84 -5.97
CA SER A 214 -4.95 -1.26 -4.77
C SER A 214 -3.47 -0.86 -4.78
N SER A 215 -3.02 -0.02 -5.72
CA SER A 215 -1.58 0.28 -5.92
C SER A 215 -0.97 1.14 -4.81
N ARG A 216 -1.81 1.87 -4.07
CA ARG A 216 -1.43 2.87 -3.04
C ARG A 216 -2.00 2.51 -1.65
N PRO A 217 -1.64 1.34 -1.07
CA PRO A 217 -2.08 0.94 0.26
C PRO A 217 -1.50 1.87 1.33
N ILE A 218 -2.28 2.12 2.37
CA ILE A 218 -1.90 2.91 3.56
C ILE A 218 -1.98 2.08 4.85
N ALA A 219 -2.38 0.82 4.72
CA ALA A 219 -2.46 -0.15 5.80
C ALA A 219 -2.35 -1.58 5.23
N ASP A 220 -2.08 -2.55 6.09
CA ASP A 220 -1.95 -3.95 5.69
C ASP A 220 -3.27 -4.56 5.22
N ASN A 221 -3.24 -5.22 4.06
CA ASN A 221 -4.42 -5.91 3.50
C ASN A 221 -4.75 -7.24 4.20
N ASP A 222 -3.90 -7.68 5.13
CA ASP A 222 -4.06 -8.92 5.89
C ASP A 222 -5.16 -8.81 6.97
N THR A 223 -5.59 -7.59 7.32
CA THR A 223 -6.61 -7.35 8.34
C THR A 223 -7.84 -6.64 7.80
N ASP A 224 -9.03 -6.92 8.36
CA ASP A 224 -10.27 -6.26 7.97
C ASP A 224 -10.19 -4.74 8.14
N LYS A 225 -9.55 -4.29 9.23
CA LYS A 225 -9.31 -2.87 9.54
C LYS A 225 -8.40 -2.22 8.49
N GLY A 226 -7.30 -2.87 8.13
CA GLY A 226 -6.38 -2.32 7.12
C GLY A 226 -7.00 -2.32 5.73
N ARG A 227 -7.78 -3.34 5.36
CA ARG A 227 -8.58 -3.32 4.12
C ARG A 227 -9.61 -2.18 4.14
N ALA A 228 -10.27 -1.92 5.27
CA ALA A 228 -11.18 -0.77 5.38
C ALA A 228 -10.47 0.57 5.15
N ALA A 229 -9.31 0.78 5.76
CA ALA A 229 -8.51 1.99 5.54
C ALA A 229 -8.04 2.15 4.07
N ASN A 230 -7.72 1.04 3.39
CA ASN A 230 -7.33 1.07 1.99
C ASN A 230 -8.48 1.42 1.03
N ARG A 231 -9.73 1.06 1.39
CA ARG A 231 -10.93 1.47 0.65
C ARG A 231 -11.27 2.92 1.02
N ARG A 232 -10.75 3.87 0.25
CA ARG A 232 -10.93 5.31 0.49
C ARG A 232 -11.06 6.10 -0.80
N VAL A 233 -11.58 7.32 -0.68
CA VAL A 233 -11.51 8.35 -1.72
C VAL A 233 -10.70 9.52 -1.19
N GLU A 234 -9.75 10.00 -1.98
CA GLU A 234 -8.96 11.20 -1.68
C GLU A 234 -9.48 12.37 -2.52
N LEU A 235 -9.75 13.49 -1.85
CA LEU A 235 -10.02 14.79 -2.47
C LEU A 235 -8.78 15.65 -2.32
N VAL A 236 -8.04 15.83 -3.41
CA VAL A 236 -6.76 16.54 -3.45
C VAL A 236 -6.97 17.91 -4.09
N GLY A 237 -7.06 18.94 -3.25
CA GLY A 237 -7.09 20.32 -3.69
C GLY A 237 -5.68 20.85 -3.91
N LEU A 238 -5.42 21.44 -5.08
CA LEU A 238 -4.10 21.92 -5.51
C LEU A 238 -4.22 23.34 -6.07
N ALA A 239 -3.23 24.20 -5.85
CA ALA A 239 -3.29 25.57 -6.36
C ALA A 239 -3.15 25.69 -7.90
N SER A 240 -2.54 24.71 -8.58
CA SER A 240 -2.24 24.82 -10.02
C SER A 240 -2.11 23.45 -10.71
N GLU A 241 -2.13 23.46 -12.05
CA GLU A 241 -1.89 22.27 -12.88
C GLU A 241 -0.46 21.73 -12.74
N ALA A 242 0.52 22.62 -12.52
CA ALA A 242 1.90 22.21 -12.27
C ALA A 242 2.00 21.34 -11.00
N LEU A 243 1.31 21.72 -9.93
CA LEU A 243 1.25 20.96 -8.68
C LEU A 243 0.48 19.64 -8.85
N LEU A 244 -0.55 19.62 -9.70
CA LEU A 244 -1.24 18.38 -10.08
C LEU A 244 -0.29 17.40 -10.77
N LYS A 245 0.46 17.85 -11.78
CA LYS A 245 1.45 17.01 -12.47
C LYS A 245 2.51 16.51 -11.51
N GLN A 246 3.04 17.39 -10.67
CA GLN A 246 4.03 17.03 -9.64
C GLN A 246 3.50 15.97 -8.66
N ARG A 247 2.27 16.12 -8.16
CA ARG A 247 1.64 15.12 -7.28
C ARG A 247 1.48 13.77 -7.97
N LEU A 248 1.00 13.76 -9.22
CA LEU A 248 0.81 12.53 -9.99
C LEU A 248 2.14 11.79 -10.22
N GLN A 249 3.21 12.54 -10.49
CA GLN A 249 4.58 12.00 -10.60
C GLN A 249 5.05 11.40 -9.27
N GLN A 250 4.88 12.14 -8.16
CA GLN A 250 5.34 11.71 -6.84
C GLN A 250 4.58 10.50 -6.28
N GLU A 251 3.33 10.29 -6.68
CA GLU A 251 2.50 9.18 -6.19
C GLU A 251 2.48 7.96 -7.12
N GLY A 252 3.01 8.06 -8.33
CA GLY A 252 2.99 6.97 -9.31
C GLY A 252 3.78 5.75 -8.84
N ASN A 253 5.08 5.96 -8.60
CA ASN A 253 6.05 4.89 -8.30
C ASN A 253 6.74 5.12 -6.95
N ASN A 254 5.97 5.60 -5.97
CA ASN A 254 6.48 5.98 -4.65
C ASN A 254 6.83 4.74 -3.79
N PRO A 255 8.06 4.61 -3.30
CA PRO A 255 8.46 3.47 -2.47
C PRO A 255 7.71 3.38 -1.13
N ARG A 256 7.07 4.47 -0.65
CA ARG A 256 6.23 4.45 0.56
C ARG A 256 5.11 3.43 0.50
N TYR A 257 4.70 2.99 -0.69
CA TYR A 257 3.64 1.99 -0.81
C TYR A 257 4.14 0.56 -0.67
N LEU A 258 5.46 0.35 -0.58
CA LEU A 258 6.07 -0.97 -0.38
C LEU A 258 6.07 -1.42 1.08
N GLU A 259 5.75 -0.53 2.05
CA GLU A 259 5.59 -0.94 3.46
C GLU A 259 4.44 -1.95 3.59
N HIS A 260 3.38 -1.73 2.81
CA HIS A 260 2.19 -2.57 2.82
C HIS A 260 2.18 -3.45 1.58
N GLY A 261 2.27 -4.76 1.80
CA GLY A 261 2.04 -5.75 0.75
C GLY A 261 0.57 -5.77 0.32
N THR A 262 0.35 -6.08 -0.97
CA THR A 262 -0.98 -6.27 -1.53
C THR A 262 -1.30 -7.74 -1.85
N ALA A 263 -0.45 -8.68 -1.43
CA ALA A 263 -0.82 -10.10 -1.45
C ALA A 263 -1.77 -10.38 -0.28
N GLY A 264 -3.08 -10.44 -0.55
CA GLY A 264 -4.01 -10.98 0.44
C GLY A 264 -3.70 -12.45 0.70
N THR A 265 -3.91 -12.92 1.94
CA THR A 265 -4.11 -14.34 2.18
C THR A 265 -5.29 -14.76 1.30
N ALA A 266 -5.03 -15.57 0.27
CA ALA A 266 -6.08 -16.19 -0.51
C ALA A 266 -6.83 -17.14 0.44
N THR A 267 -7.87 -16.65 1.11
CA THR A 267 -8.85 -17.52 1.75
C THR A 267 -9.48 -18.29 0.61
N VAL A 268 -9.08 -19.55 0.45
CA VAL A 268 -9.70 -20.50 -0.47
C VAL A 268 -11.16 -20.59 -0.05
N VAL A 269 -12.04 -19.85 -0.74
CA VAL A 269 -13.48 -20.05 -0.62
C VAL A 269 -13.76 -21.38 -1.31
N ALA A 270 -13.82 -22.42 -0.51
CA ALA A 270 -14.27 -23.73 -0.93
C ALA A 270 -15.71 -23.61 -1.47
N LYS A 271 -15.85 -23.99 -2.74
CA LYS A 271 -17.02 -24.59 -3.41
C LYS A 271 -18.41 -23.93 -3.24
N ARG A 272 -18.91 -23.47 -4.39
CA ARG A 272 -20.31 -23.14 -4.72
C ARG A 272 -21.30 -24.20 -4.18
N PRO A 273 -22.42 -23.83 -3.52
CA PRO A 273 -23.52 -24.77 -3.28
C PRO A 273 -24.26 -25.02 -4.59
N SER A 274 -24.43 -26.28 -4.95
CA SER A 274 -25.30 -26.72 -6.04
C SER A 274 -26.76 -26.45 -5.67
N ASP A 275 -27.49 -25.86 -6.62
CA ASP A 275 -28.92 -25.61 -6.56
C ASP A 275 -29.72 -26.87 -6.23
N SER A 276 -30.72 -26.66 -5.38
CA SER A 276 -31.75 -27.61 -5.02
C SER A 276 -32.79 -27.74 -6.12
N THR A 277 -33.11 -28.97 -6.54
CA THR A 277 -34.44 -29.28 -7.07
C THR A 277 -34.99 -30.55 -6.44
N LYS A 278 -36.18 -30.38 -5.85
CA LYS A 278 -37.05 -31.38 -5.20
C LYS A 278 -37.47 -32.48 -6.17
N THR A 279 -37.48 -33.74 -5.73
CA THR A 279 -38.65 -34.63 -5.81
C THR A 279 -38.51 -35.80 -4.81
N ALA A 280 -39.61 -36.16 -4.15
CA ALA A 280 -39.74 -37.32 -3.23
C ALA A 280 -40.81 -38.28 -3.81
N PRO A 281 -41.17 -39.40 -3.15
CA PRO A 281 -40.37 -40.55 -2.68
C PRO A 281 -40.95 -41.91 -3.21
N ARG A 282 -40.33 -43.07 -2.89
CA ARG A 282 -40.99 -44.34 -2.37
C ARG A 282 -40.28 -45.68 -2.69
N LYS A 283 -40.18 -46.52 -1.64
CA LYS A 283 -40.17 -48.02 -1.48
C LYS A 283 -38.92 -48.91 -1.71
N ALA A 284 -38.38 -49.41 -0.59
CA ALA A 284 -38.16 -50.81 -0.11
C ALA A 284 -37.74 -51.98 -1.06
N GLU A 285 -36.52 -52.50 -0.79
CA GLU A 285 -36.00 -53.91 -0.64
C GLU A 285 -36.29 -55.06 -1.66
N PRO A 286 -35.52 -56.20 -1.68
CA PRO A 286 -34.29 -56.59 -0.95
C PRO A 286 -33.16 -57.33 -1.74
N ALA A 287 -32.03 -57.48 -1.02
CA ALA A 287 -30.91 -58.45 -1.02
C ALA A 287 -30.70 -59.51 -2.13
N VAL A 288 -29.45 -59.64 -2.61
CA VAL A 288 -28.82 -60.92 -3.04
C VAL A 288 -27.29 -60.95 -2.79
N SER A 289 -26.89 -61.88 -1.92
CA SER A 289 -25.64 -62.68 -1.73
C SER A 289 -24.21 -62.15 -1.99
N ILE A 290 -23.37 -62.34 -0.95
CA ILE A 290 -21.90 -62.48 -0.96
C ILE A 290 -21.54 -63.94 -1.35
N PRO A 291 -20.33 -64.24 -1.86
CA PRO A 291 -19.35 -64.86 -0.95
C PRO A 291 -17.86 -64.49 -1.15
N ALA A 292 -17.17 -64.52 0.00
CA ALA A 292 -15.81 -64.97 0.29
C ALA A 292 -14.55 -64.22 -0.22
N THR A 293 -13.90 -63.56 0.74
CA THR A 293 -12.45 -63.32 0.83
C THR A 293 -11.60 -64.59 0.74
N PRO A 294 -10.32 -64.45 0.39
CA PRO A 294 -9.31 -64.76 1.41
C PRO A 294 -8.30 -63.64 1.64
N SER A 295 -7.85 -63.61 2.89
CA SER A 295 -6.83 -62.73 3.47
C SER A 295 -5.46 -62.91 2.78
N SER A 296 -4.80 -61.80 2.46
CA SER A 296 -3.35 -61.77 2.23
C SER A 296 -2.76 -60.45 2.72
N SER A 297 -2.04 -60.57 3.84
CA SER A 297 -0.81 -59.87 4.23
C SER A 297 -0.66 -58.37 3.94
N ALA A 298 -0.57 -57.62 5.03
CA ALA A 298 -0.14 -56.23 5.07
C ALA A 298 1.25 -56.04 4.45
N ALA A 299 1.32 -55.14 3.47
CA ALA A 299 2.56 -54.47 3.08
C ALA A 299 2.37 -52.97 3.32
N ALA A 300 3.30 -52.37 4.07
CA ALA A 300 3.34 -50.94 4.36
C ALA A 300 3.24 -50.10 3.06
N PRO A 301 2.52 -48.96 3.06
CA PRO A 301 2.53 -48.08 1.90
C PRO A 301 3.94 -47.54 1.72
N ARG A 302 4.58 -47.93 0.61
CA ARG A 302 5.77 -47.26 0.10
C ARG A 302 5.49 -45.75 0.01
N PRO A 303 6.44 -44.87 0.37
CA PRO A 303 6.23 -43.44 0.15
C PRO A 303 5.95 -43.23 -1.34
N ALA A 304 4.84 -42.56 -1.63
CA ALA A 304 4.54 -42.12 -2.98
C ALA A 304 5.74 -41.33 -3.50
N LYS A 305 6.40 -41.84 -4.54
CA LYS A 305 7.36 -41.04 -5.32
C LYS A 305 6.59 -39.80 -5.78
N ALA A 306 7.00 -38.63 -5.29
CA ALA A 306 6.53 -37.36 -5.83
C ALA A 306 6.75 -37.40 -7.34
N THR A 307 5.66 -37.31 -8.11
CA THR A 307 5.72 -37.22 -9.56
C THR A 307 6.42 -35.91 -9.89
N GLU A 308 7.69 -35.96 -10.29
CA GLU A 308 8.41 -34.79 -10.76
C GLU A 308 7.63 -34.17 -11.92
N SER A 309 7.15 -32.94 -11.75
CA SER A 309 6.51 -32.24 -12.85
C SER A 309 7.57 -32.01 -13.93
N LYS A 310 7.28 -32.49 -15.16
CA LYS A 310 8.21 -32.43 -16.32
C LYS A 310 8.68 -31.00 -16.67
N HIS A 311 8.08 -29.99 -16.05
CA HIS A 311 8.32 -28.59 -16.31
C HIS A 311 8.97 -27.81 -15.14
N TYR A 312 9.20 -28.45 -13.99
CA TYR A 312 9.92 -27.84 -12.87
C TYR A 312 11.37 -27.48 -13.24
N VAL A 313 11.83 -26.35 -12.71
CA VAL A 313 13.22 -25.90 -12.77
C VAL A 313 13.65 -25.59 -11.34
N ASP A 314 14.75 -26.19 -10.90
CA ASP A 314 15.34 -25.88 -9.60
C ASP A 314 16.42 -24.82 -9.76
N PHE A 315 16.17 -23.64 -9.21
CA PHE A 315 17.11 -22.53 -9.25
C PHE A 315 18.14 -22.57 -8.11
N GLY A 316 18.21 -23.67 -7.34
CA GLY A 316 19.23 -23.87 -6.30
C GLY A 316 19.11 -22.90 -5.13
N GLY A 317 17.89 -22.42 -4.86
CA GLY A 317 17.60 -21.41 -3.84
C GLY A 317 17.29 -21.98 -2.45
N ASP A 318 17.27 -21.10 -1.45
CA ASP A 318 16.95 -21.40 -0.07
C ASP A 318 15.46 -21.24 0.21
N ALA A 319 14.94 -21.99 1.20
CA ALA A 319 13.56 -21.86 1.62
C ALA A 319 13.29 -20.46 2.20
N VAL A 320 12.26 -19.79 1.67
CA VAL A 320 11.80 -18.49 2.15
C VAL A 320 11.31 -18.62 3.59
N ASN A 321 11.82 -17.74 4.44
CA ASN A 321 11.42 -17.62 5.85
C ASN A 321 11.28 -16.14 6.23
N ALA A 322 10.85 -15.86 7.46
CA ALA A 322 10.59 -14.50 7.95
C ALA A 322 11.84 -13.59 7.97
N SER A 323 13.05 -14.18 7.97
CA SER A 323 14.32 -13.45 7.99
C SER A 323 14.88 -13.16 6.59
N LEU A 324 14.13 -13.48 5.53
CA LEU A 324 14.60 -13.26 4.17
C LEU A 324 14.82 -11.76 3.91
N PRO A 325 16.02 -11.32 3.50
CA PRO A 325 16.28 -9.92 3.19
C PRO A 325 15.45 -9.50 1.97
N SER A 326 14.73 -8.40 2.09
CA SER A 326 13.99 -7.80 0.98
C SER A 326 14.85 -6.74 0.30
N LEU A 327 15.03 -6.83 -1.02
CA LEU A 327 15.74 -5.80 -1.78
C LEU A 327 15.05 -4.43 -1.71
N ALA A 328 13.73 -4.43 -1.48
CA ALA A 328 12.97 -3.20 -1.32
C ALA A 328 13.40 -2.38 -0.09
N ALA A 329 14.00 -3.02 0.93
CA ALA A 329 14.52 -2.33 2.10
C ALA A 329 15.78 -1.47 1.79
N ASN A 330 16.40 -1.67 0.63
CA ASN A 330 17.58 -0.93 0.17
C ASN A 330 17.21 0.25 -0.77
N LEU A 331 15.92 0.53 -0.94
CA LEU A 331 15.45 1.74 -1.62
C LEU A 331 15.52 2.93 -0.66
N THR A 332 16.42 3.87 -0.93
CA THR A 332 16.40 5.17 -0.25
C THR A 332 15.25 6.00 -0.83
N PRO A 333 14.28 6.48 -0.03
CA PRO A 333 13.24 7.37 -0.50
C PRO A 333 13.81 8.63 -1.16
N GLN A 334 13.13 9.17 -2.17
CA GLN A 334 13.61 10.38 -2.82
C GLN A 334 13.38 11.62 -1.97
N HIS A 335 14.46 12.33 -1.66
CA HIS A 335 14.44 13.69 -1.17
C HIS A 335 14.43 14.68 -2.36
N ARG A 336 13.37 14.69 -3.18
CA ARG A 336 13.23 15.78 -4.15
C ARG A 336 12.96 17.05 -3.33
N GLY A 337 13.79 18.08 -3.44
CA GLY A 337 13.69 19.36 -2.69
C GLY A 337 12.41 20.19 -2.91
N PHE A 338 11.35 19.56 -3.43
CA PHE A 338 9.98 20.02 -3.52
C PHE A 338 9.07 18.79 -3.30
N SER A 339 9.03 18.19 -2.10
CA SER A 339 8.11 17.08 -1.84
C SER A 339 6.75 17.64 -1.40
N LEU A 340 5.66 17.29 -2.11
CA LEU A 340 4.31 17.59 -1.64
C LEU A 340 3.84 16.58 -0.58
N ILE A 341 4.59 15.50 -0.36
CA ILE A 341 4.25 14.40 0.54
C ILE A 341 5.25 14.46 1.70
N GLY A 342 4.77 14.46 2.94
CA GLY A 342 5.66 14.52 4.11
C GLY A 342 6.67 13.38 4.13
N GLU A 343 7.90 13.67 4.59
CA GLU A 343 8.95 12.66 4.82
C GLU A 343 8.56 11.79 6.02
N ALA A 344 7.78 10.75 5.78
CA ALA A 344 7.47 9.74 6.78
C ALA A 344 8.15 8.42 6.37
N HIS A 345 9.12 8.01 7.18
CA HIS A 345 9.70 6.66 7.31
C HIS A 345 10.90 6.32 6.38
N ALA A 346 12.11 6.60 6.88
CA ALA A 346 13.39 6.15 6.32
C ALA A 346 13.83 4.73 6.79
N SER A 347 12.89 3.88 7.21
CA SER A 347 13.19 2.46 7.51
C SER A 347 11.94 1.61 7.31
N VAL A 348 11.51 1.52 6.07
CA VAL A 348 10.34 0.74 5.70
C VAL A 348 10.67 -0.75 5.80
N VAL A 349 9.89 -1.53 6.56
CA VAL A 349 9.90 -3.00 6.46
C VAL A 349 9.26 -3.37 5.12
N ALA A 350 10.03 -3.22 4.04
CA ALA A 350 9.51 -3.34 2.70
C ALA A 350 9.41 -4.83 2.31
N LYS A 351 8.24 -5.27 1.87
CA LYS A 351 8.00 -6.68 1.53
C LYS A 351 8.59 -7.04 0.15
N SER A 352 9.10 -8.25 0.00
CA SER A 352 9.54 -8.79 -1.30
C SER A 352 8.34 -9.16 -2.19
N CYS A 353 8.58 -9.45 -3.47
CA CYS A 353 7.52 -9.68 -4.45
C CYS A 353 6.56 -10.83 -4.10
N ILE A 354 6.99 -11.79 -3.29
CA ILE A 354 6.18 -12.94 -2.85
C ILE A 354 5.06 -12.59 -1.85
N ALA A 355 5.13 -11.41 -1.24
CA ALA A 355 4.14 -10.86 -0.33
C ALA A 355 3.47 -9.61 -0.92
N ASP A 356 3.56 -9.44 -2.24
CA ASP A 356 2.98 -8.33 -2.98
C ASP A 356 2.27 -8.84 -4.24
N THR A 357 1.50 -7.97 -4.90
CA THR A 357 0.82 -8.31 -6.16
C THR A 357 1.00 -7.20 -7.18
N VAL A 358 0.70 -7.50 -8.45
CA VAL A 358 0.73 -6.52 -9.54
C VAL A 358 -0.06 -5.27 -9.14
N ARG A 359 0.58 -4.11 -9.28
CA ARG A 359 -0.03 -2.82 -8.98
C ARG A 359 -0.41 -2.13 -10.28
N VAL A 360 -1.69 -1.74 -10.38
CA VAL A 360 -2.23 -1.05 -11.54
C VAL A 360 -2.93 0.22 -11.07
N SER A 361 -2.51 1.35 -11.65
CA SER A 361 -3.13 2.65 -11.46
C SER A 361 -3.51 3.22 -12.82
N GLY A 362 -4.66 3.87 -12.92
CA GLY A 362 -5.08 4.57 -14.13
C GLY A 362 -4.43 5.94 -14.24
N GLU A 363 -4.50 6.52 -15.43
CA GLU A 363 -4.14 7.93 -15.65
C GLU A 363 -5.16 8.84 -14.95
N ALA A 364 -4.69 9.98 -14.43
CA ALA A 364 -5.59 11.04 -14.01
C ALA A 364 -6.17 11.72 -15.25
N ARG A 365 -7.48 11.98 -15.27
CA ARG A 365 -8.19 12.57 -16.41
C ARG A 365 -8.99 13.77 -15.97
N ASN A 366 -9.06 14.78 -16.82
CA ASN A 366 -9.95 15.92 -16.61
C ASN A 366 -11.41 15.48 -16.80
N LEU A 367 -12.31 15.95 -15.93
CA LEU A 367 -13.70 15.52 -15.93
C LEU A 367 -14.47 16.04 -17.16
N ALA A 368 -14.24 17.30 -17.56
CA ALA A 368 -14.92 17.91 -18.70
C ALA A 368 -14.48 17.31 -20.04
N SER A 369 -13.16 17.22 -20.26
CA SER A 369 -12.60 16.81 -21.56
C SER A 369 -12.35 15.30 -21.68
N GLY A 370 -12.29 14.57 -20.56
CA GLY A 370 -11.89 13.16 -20.52
C GLY A 370 -10.42 12.89 -20.86
N GLN A 371 -9.64 13.94 -21.15
CA GLN A 371 -8.24 13.85 -21.55
C GLN A 371 -7.35 13.54 -20.35
N PRO A 372 -6.32 12.69 -20.52
CA PRO A 372 -5.35 12.44 -19.47
C PRO A 372 -4.56 13.71 -19.15
N VAL A 373 -4.17 13.87 -17.89
CA VAL A 373 -3.20 14.90 -17.49
C VAL A 373 -1.88 14.55 -18.16
N GLY A 374 -1.37 15.43 -19.02
CA GLY A 374 -0.07 15.24 -19.67
C GLY A 374 1.05 15.36 -18.64
N VAL A 375 1.37 14.25 -17.96
CA VAL A 375 2.41 14.23 -16.93
C VAL A 375 3.81 14.19 -17.54
N HIS A 376 4.01 13.74 -18.81
CA HIS A 376 5.31 13.70 -19.49
C HIS A 376 5.21 13.63 -21.03
N GLU A 377 6.15 14.29 -21.74
CA GLU A 377 6.39 14.16 -23.20
C GLU A 377 7.76 13.52 -23.53
N THR A 378 8.65 13.32 -22.56
CA THR A 378 10.00 12.78 -22.84
C THR A 378 10.00 11.25 -22.81
N ARG A 379 10.47 10.63 -23.89
CA ARG A 379 10.60 9.16 -24.04
C ARG A 379 11.98 8.66 -23.65
N GLU A 380 12.61 9.33 -22.69
CA GLU A 380 13.97 9.00 -22.29
C GLU A 380 13.97 7.88 -21.26
N TYR A 381 14.69 6.81 -21.57
CA TYR A 381 14.79 5.62 -20.73
C TYR A 381 15.99 5.72 -19.78
N LEU A 382 15.88 5.06 -18.63
CA LEU A 382 17.03 4.84 -17.76
C LEU A 382 18.15 4.12 -18.53
N PRO A 383 19.43 4.40 -18.21
CA PRO A 383 20.56 3.76 -18.88
C PRO A 383 20.40 2.23 -18.90
N GLY A 384 20.46 1.63 -20.09
CA GLY A 384 20.33 0.16 -20.24
C GLY A 384 18.92 -0.41 -20.13
N MET A 385 17.89 0.43 -19.92
CA MET A 385 16.48 0.06 -19.83
C MET A 385 15.67 0.63 -21.01
N ASN A 386 16.24 0.62 -22.21
CA ASN A 386 15.61 1.11 -23.44
C ASN A 386 15.15 -0.03 -24.37
N GLY A 387 14.75 -1.16 -23.77
CA GLY A 387 14.23 -2.35 -24.47
C GLY A 387 15.25 -3.46 -24.67
N ARG A 388 16.45 -3.36 -24.09
CA ARG A 388 17.46 -4.43 -24.15
C ARG A 388 17.08 -5.61 -23.25
N ALA A 389 17.50 -6.79 -23.64
CA ALA A 389 17.34 -8.00 -22.85
C ALA A 389 18.38 -8.05 -21.73
N TRP A 390 17.95 -8.50 -20.56
CA TRP A 390 18.81 -8.73 -19.40
C TRP A 390 18.80 -10.21 -19.08
N ALA A 391 19.99 -10.83 -18.99
CA ALA A 391 20.13 -12.26 -18.84
C ALA A 391 21.16 -12.60 -17.77
N GLY A 392 20.89 -13.66 -17.00
CA GLY A 392 21.80 -14.15 -15.97
C GLY A 392 21.66 -15.65 -15.78
N LEU A 393 22.73 -16.28 -15.32
CA LEU A 393 22.72 -17.68 -14.94
C LEU A 393 22.26 -17.84 -13.50
N VAL A 394 21.40 -18.82 -13.25
CA VAL A 394 20.93 -19.21 -11.92
C VAL A 394 20.93 -20.73 -11.88
N ASN A 395 21.84 -21.31 -11.09
CA ASN A 395 22.01 -22.77 -10.97
C ASN A 395 22.15 -23.48 -12.35
N GLY A 396 23.01 -22.96 -13.24
CA GLY A 396 23.22 -23.52 -14.58
C GLY A 396 22.10 -23.24 -15.59
N HIS A 397 21.01 -22.59 -15.19
CA HIS A 397 19.90 -22.18 -16.07
C HIS A 397 20.05 -20.72 -16.49
N LEU A 398 19.82 -20.41 -17.77
CA LEU A 398 19.79 -19.02 -18.24
C LEU A 398 18.37 -18.46 -18.07
N VAL A 399 18.24 -17.41 -17.27
CA VAL A 399 17.00 -16.63 -17.12
C VAL A 399 17.18 -15.32 -17.86
N THR A 400 16.20 -14.93 -18.68
CA THR A 400 16.25 -13.69 -19.47
C THR A 400 14.96 -12.89 -19.34
N LEU A 401 15.08 -11.59 -19.13
CA LEU A 401 14.00 -10.60 -19.14
C LEU A 401 14.09 -9.77 -20.41
N SER A 402 13.03 -9.72 -21.22
CA SER A 402 13.02 -8.91 -22.44
C SER A 402 11.60 -8.56 -22.92
N PRO A 403 11.35 -7.31 -23.36
CA PRO A 403 12.24 -6.14 -23.25
C PRO A 403 12.22 -5.54 -21.83
N VAL A 404 13.29 -4.87 -21.42
CA VAL A 404 13.31 -4.05 -20.19
C VAL A 404 13.20 -2.57 -20.57
N ARG A 405 12.07 -1.93 -20.26
CA ARG A 405 11.77 -0.54 -20.62
C ARG A 405 11.29 0.28 -19.43
N VAL A 406 12.13 1.19 -18.94
CA VAL A 406 11.80 2.06 -17.78
C VAL A 406 12.20 3.51 -18.06
N LEU A 407 11.26 4.44 -17.94
CA LEU A 407 11.50 5.87 -18.15
C LEU A 407 12.38 6.47 -17.05
N ARG A 408 13.19 7.48 -17.39
CA ARG A 408 14.07 8.16 -16.44
C ARG A 408 13.32 9.05 -15.44
N GLU A 409 12.27 9.74 -15.87
CA GLU A 409 11.68 10.86 -15.11
C GLU A 409 10.85 10.43 -13.89
N ASN A 410 10.34 9.20 -13.92
CA ASN A 410 9.42 8.67 -12.91
C ASN A 410 9.53 7.16 -12.70
N ALA A 411 10.55 6.49 -13.25
CA ALA A 411 10.70 5.04 -13.24
C ALA A 411 9.48 4.26 -13.80
N SER A 412 8.69 4.82 -14.72
CA SER A 412 7.54 4.09 -15.27
C SER A 412 7.95 3.00 -16.24
N VAL A 413 7.39 1.81 -16.06
CA VAL A 413 7.48 0.70 -17.01
C VAL A 413 6.58 0.98 -18.20
N THR A 414 7.13 1.04 -19.42
CA THR A 414 6.33 1.35 -20.64
C THR A 414 5.91 0.11 -21.42
N GLU A 415 6.53 -1.04 -21.13
CA GLU A 415 6.24 -2.31 -21.78
C GLU A 415 6.59 -3.45 -20.80
N ASP A 416 5.66 -4.39 -20.62
CA ASP A 416 5.89 -5.54 -19.77
C ASP A 416 6.90 -6.52 -20.39
N PRO A 417 7.86 -7.04 -19.61
CA PRO A 417 8.80 -8.03 -20.10
C PRO A 417 8.14 -9.39 -20.28
N ARG A 418 8.73 -10.21 -21.14
CA ARG A 418 8.60 -11.67 -21.07
C ARG A 418 9.78 -12.24 -20.32
N VAL A 419 9.55 -13.38 -19.66
CA VAL A 419 10.62 -14.14 -18.99
C VAL A 419 10.89 -15.43 -19.76
N TYR A 420 12.15 -15.64 -20.11
CA TYR A 420 12.62 -16.81 -20.83
C TYR A 420 13.50 -17.63 -19.89
N VAL A 421 13.33 -18.95 -19.90
CA VAL A 421 14.17 -19.87 -19.14
C VAL A 421 14.74 -20.90 -20.10
N THR A 422 16.07 -20.96 -20.20
CA THR A 422 16.79 -22.01 -20.91
C THR A 422 17.46 -22.91 -19.89
N ARG A 423 16.93 -24.14 -19.78
CA ARG A 423 17.40 -25.12 -18.80
C ARG A 423 18.77 -25.65 -19.20
N ASN A 424 19.61 -26.00 -18.23
CA ASN A 424 20.93 -26.59 -18.43
C ASN A 424 21.75 -25.84 -19.49
N TYR A 425 21.73 -24.51 -19.43
CA TYR A 425 22.41 -23.67 -20.41
C TYR A 425 23.93 -23.88 -20.34
N GLU A 426 24.48 -24.08 -19.14
CA GLU A 426 25.89 -24.40 -18.97
C GLU A 426 26.26 -25.75 -19.62
N ASP A 427 25.32 -26.70 -19.69
CA ASP A 427 25.49 -28.00 -20.37
C ASP A 427 25.26 -27.93 -21.89
N ASN A 428 25.49 -26.77 -22.49
CA ASN A 428 25.32 -26.49 -23.93
C ASN A 428 23.89 -26.62 -24.47
N ASN A 429 22.86 -26.67 -23.61
CA ASN A 429 21.49 -26.53 -24.09
C ASN A 429 21.23 -25.06 -24.50
N ARG A 430 20.68 -24.87 -25.69
CA ARG A 430 20.32 -23.55 -26.24
C ARG A 430 18.82 -23.40 -26.51
N LYS A 431 18.03 -24.42 -26.18
CA LYS A 431 16.59 -24.42 -26.38
C LYS A 431 15.91 -23.76 -25.19
N SER A 432 15.45 -22.53 -25.38
CA SER A 432 14.56 -21.86 -24.43
C SER A 432 13.19 -22.53 -24.38
N ASP A 433 12.61 -22.57 -23.19
CA ASP A 433 11.19 -22.87 -23.02
C ASP A 433 10.32 -21.76 -23.61
N ALA A 434 9.01 -22.01 -23.66
CA ALA A 434 8.02 -20.99 -24.03
C ALA A 434 8.12 -19.79 -23.07
N PRO A 435 8.06 -18.55 -23.59
CA PRO A 435 8.17 -17.36 -22.76
C PRO A 435 7.01 -17.26 -21.79
N LEU A 436 7.34 -17.03 -20.53
CA LEU A 436 6.38 -16.72 -19.49
C LEU A 436 5.90 -15.27 -19.67
N LYS A 437 4.59 -15.08 -19.59
CA LYS A 437 4.00 -13.74 -19.51
C LYS A 437 4.33 -13.16 -18.14
N ALA A 438 4.62 -11.87 -18.09
CA ALA A 438 4.83 -11.18 -16.84
C ALA A 438 4.26 -9.78 -16.89
N VAL A 439 4.11 -9.17 -15.72
CA VAL A 439 3.85 -7.74 -15.55
C VAL A 439 4.94 -7.16 -14.67
N ALA A 440 5.46 -5.99 -15.04
CA ALA A 440 6.48 -5.33 -14.25
C ALA A 440 5.98 -4.03 -13.62
N ASN A 441 6.36 -3.83 -12.36
CA ASN A 441 6.22 -2.56 -11.66
C ASN A 441 7.60 -2.08 -11.23
N ALA A 442 7.76 -0.77 -11.14
CA ALA A 442 9.00 -0.16 -10.69
C ALA A 442 8.73 0.92 -9.65
N TRP A 443 9.64 1.05 -8.69
CA TRP A 443 9.62 2.09 -7.66
C TRP A 443 10.92 2.86 -7.70
N GLU A 444 10.81 4.17 -7.58
CA GLU A 444 11.94 5.06 -7.72
C GLU A 444 12.53 5.41 -6.34
N GLY A 445 13.75 4.97 -6.10
CA GLY A 445 14.58 5.46 -4.99
C GLY A 445 15.42 6.66 -5.43
N GLU A 446 16.25 7.19 -4.54
CA GLU A 446 17.19 8.28 -4.84
C GLU A 446 18.17 7.86 -5.94
N ASP A 447 19.02 6.86 -5.65
CA ASP A 447 20.09 6.40 -6.55
C ASP A 447 19.75 5.14 -7.35
N ASN A 448 18.70 4.44 -6.96
CA ASN A 448 18.33 3.15 -7.52
C ASN A 448 16.83 3.06 -7.81
N ILE A 449 16.44 2.03 -8.56
CA ILE A 449 15.06 1.60 -8.70
C ILE A 449 14.91 0.17 -8.21
N LEU A 450 13.74 -0.15 -7.67
CA LEU A 450 13.30 -1.53 -7.53
C LEU A 450 12.46 -1.87 -8.76
N TYR A 451 12.87 -2.86 -9.54
CA TYR A 451 12.14 -3.39 -10.68
C TYR A 451 11.63 -4.79 -10.32
N ARG A 452 10.31 -4.93 -10.18
CA ARG A 452 9.64 -6.17 -9.78
C ARG A 452 8.88 -6.74 -10.94
N VAL A 453 9.12 -8.02 -11.23
CA VAL A 453 8.47 -8.76 -12.31
C VAL A 453 7.60 -9.85 -11.69
N TYR A 454 6.30 -9.79 -11.95
CA TYR A 454 5.33 -10.80 -11.53
C TYR A 454 5.01 -11.72 -12.70
N ILE A 455 5.23 -13.01 -12.54
CA ILE A 455 4.91 -13.98 -13.58
C ILE A 455 3.40 -14.23 -13.59
N GLN A 456 2.77 -14.03 -14.75
CA GLN A 456 1.38 -14.40 -14.97
C GLN A 456 1.31 -15.89 -15.29
N ASP A 457 0.44 -16.64 -14.59
CA ASP A 457 0.19 -18.06 -14.83
C ASP A 457 1.46 -18.95 -14.74
N GLY A 458 2.34 -18.67 -13.77
CA GLY A 458 3.64 -19.36 -13.55
C GLY A 458 3.59 -20.85 -13.21
N GLN A 459 2.44 -21.51 -13.34
CA GLN A 459 2.22 -22.93 -13.06
C GLN A 459 3.08 -23.87 -13.93
N GLN A 460 3.66 -23.38 -15.03
CA GLN A 460 4.50 -24.22 -15.90
C GLN A 460 5.93 -24.37 -15.38
N GLN A 461 6.54 -23.35 -14.77
CA GLN A 461 7.96 -23.42 -14.35
C GLN A 461 8.16 -23.17 -12.86
N ASN A 462 7.07 -23.09 -12.10
CA ASN A 462 7.04 -22.69 -10.70
C ASN A 462 7.70 -21.35 -10.39
N LEU A 463 8.12 -20.58 -11.40
CA LEU A 463 8.65 -19.23 -11.23
C LEU A 463 7.52 -18.28 -10.86
N SER A 464 7.65 -17.61 -9.71
CA SER A 464 6.62 -16.73 -9.16
C SER A 464 6.88 -15.26 -9.51
N CYS A 465 8.04 -14.74 -9.13
CA CYS A 465 8.38 -13.34 -9.32
C CYS A 465 9.89 -13.10 -9.19
N ILE A 466 10.33 -11.94 -9.64
CA ILE A 466 11.72 -11.50 -9.59
C ILE A 466 11.76 -10.07 -9.05
N ASP A 467 12.63 -9.82 -8.08
CA ASP A 467 12.99 -8.47 -7.60
C ASP A 467 14.39 -8.13 -8.09
N LEU A 468 14.57 -6.96 -8.71
CA LEU A 468 15.87 -6.40 -9.09
C LEU A 468 16.03 -5.01 -8.47
N LEU A 469 17.12 -4.78 -7.75
CA LEU A 469 17.56 -3.46 -7.34
C LEU A 469 18.62 -2.98 -8.32
N VAL A 470 18.34 -1.88 -9.03
CA VAL A 470 19.16 -1.41 -10.15
C VAL A 470 19.59 0.03 -9.92
N ALA A 471 20.89 0.28 -9.92
CA ALA A 471 21.42 1.64 -9.86
C ALA A 471 21.04 2.43 -11.13
N LYS A 472 20.65 3.69 -10.96
CA LYS A 472 20.22 4.57 -12.05
C LYS A 472 21.38 5.03 -12.94
N ASP A 473 22.58 5.15 -12.37
CA ASP A 473 23.81 5.58 -13.04
C ASP A 473 24.59 4.40 -13.63
N GLN A 474 24.55 3.23 -12.97
CA GLN A 474 25.32 2.05 -13.30
C GLN A 474 24.43 0.81 -13.50
N PRO A 475 23.82 0.63 -14.69
CA PRO A 475 22.93 -0.49 -14.95
C PRO A 475 23.64 -1.84 -15.04
N LYS A 476 24.94 -1.96 -14.72
CA LYS A 476 25.67 -3.24 -14.68
C LYS A 476 25.67 -3.89 -13.29
N SER A 477 25.48 -3.10 -12.23
CA SER A 477 25.43 -3.62 -10.86
C SER A 477 23.99 -3.79 -10.44
N GLN A 478 23.52 -5.03 -10.47
CA GLN A 478 22.14 -5.37 -10.16
C GLN A 478 22.19 -6.41 -9.06
N GLN A 479 21.53 -6.13 -7.93
CA GLN A 479 21.20 -7.17 -6.97
C GLN A 479 19.83 -7.69 -7.34
N GLY A 480 19.64 -9.00 -7.37
CA GLY A 480 18.33 -9.55 -7.67
C GLY A 480 18.06 -10.85 -6.95
N GLN A 481 16.76 -11.10 -6.80
CA GLN A 481 16.20 -12.25 -6.13
C GLN A 481 15.14 -12.85 -7.03
N LEU A 482 15.25 -14.14 -7.29
CA LEU A 482 14.28 -14.92 -8.04
C LEU A 482 13.53 -15.83 -7.09
N PHE A 483 12.21 -15.78 -7.14
CA PHE A 483 11.32 -16.54 -6.26
C PHE A 483 10.54 -17.58 -7.03
N TYR A 484 10.51 -18.81 -6.50
CA TYR A 484 9.85 -19.94 -7.14
C TYR A 484 9.23 -20.90 -6.12
N PHE A 485 8.28 -21.73 -6.57
CA PHE A 485 7.64 -22.76 -5.75
C PHE A 485 8.39 -24.09 -5.87
N GLY A 486 8.55 -24.79 -4.74
CA GLY A 486 9.14 -26.12 -4.74
C GLY A 486 8.28 -27.14 -5.47
N ASN A 487 8.91 -28.24 -5.84
CA ASN A 487 8.25 -29.32 -6.57
C ASN A 487 7.31 -30.12 -5.63
N GLY A 488 6.04 -29.73 -5.61
CA GLY A 488 4.99 -30.46 -4.88
C GLY A 488 4.93 -30.23 -3.37
N ASP A 489 5.70 -29.29 -2.80
CA ASP A 489 5.76 -29.05 -1.36
C ASP A 489 5.09 -27.74 -0.89
N ASN A 490 4.47 -26.97 -1.80
CA ASN A 490 3.89 -25.62 -1.56
C ASN A 490 4.86 -24.62 -0.89
N LYS A 491 6.15 -24.96 -0.74
CA LYS A 491 7.14 -24.06 -0.17
C LYS A 491 7.61 -23.08 -1.24
N LYS A 492 7.99 -21.90 -0.78
CA LYS A 492 8.60 -20.86 -1.62
C LYS A 492 10.11 -20.90 -1.39
N TYR A 493 10.87 -20.76 -2.47
CA TYR A 493 12.33 -20.71 -2.47
C TYR A 493 12.79 -19.39 -3.09
N MET A 494 13.97 -18.93 -2.67
CA MET A 494 14.62 -17.73 -3.19
C MET A 494 16.02 -18.09 -3.66
N ALA A 495 16.33 -17.79 -4.92
CA ALA A 495 17.68 -17.87 -5.47
C ALA A 495 18.20 -16.46 -5.79
N ALA A 496 19.49 -16.23 -5.59
CA ALA A 496 20.12 -15.00 -6.05
C ALA A 496 20.12 -14.95 -7.58
N TYR A 497 19.83 -13.77 -8.14
CA TYR A 497 19.77 -13.55 -9.57
C TYR A 497 20.36 -12.19 -9.92
N THR A 498 21.47 -12.17 -10.63
CA THR A 498 22.19 -10.94 -10.98
C THR A 498 22.33 -10.85 -12.50
N PRO A 499 21.25 -10.51 -13.21
CA PRO A 499 21.31 -10.43 -14.66
C PRO A 499 22.27 -9.33 -15.11
N ALA A 500 22.85 -9.54 -16.28
CA ALA A 500 23.62 -8.51 -16.97
C ALA A 500 22.88 -8.13 -18.25
N ARG A 501 23.08 -6.88 -18.67
CA ARG A 501 22.59 -6.42 -19.97
C ARG A 501 23.31 -7.19 -21.08
N SER A 502 22.53 -7.88 -21.91
CA SER A 502 23.03 -8.54 -23.14
C SER A 502 23.44 -7.55 -24.22
#